data_AF-A0A9J6D4Q2-F1
#
_entry.id   AF-A0A9J6D4Q2-F1
#
_cell.length_a   1.000
_cell.length_b   1.000
_cell.length_c   1.000
_cell.angle_alpha   90.00
_cell.angle_beta   90.00
_cell.angle_gamma   90.00
#
_symmetry.space_group_name_H-M   'P 1'
#
loop_
_entity.id
_entity.type
_entity.pdbx_description
1 polymer ?
#
loop_
_entity_poly.entity_id
_entity_poly.type
_entity_poly.pdbx_seq_one_letter_code
_entity_poly.pdbx_strand_id
1 'polypeptide(L)'
;MSEEEKVGNLLKGIAGDVYTYLTVKESLNSVADVIHHCRTFETLKLHRITPKFGRLGNVATVARIEDSYSIHWDLATTVRLVVREEIERHSISVNVVKVKQFGCIFN
;
A
#
# COMPACT_ATOMS: atom_id res chain seq x y z
N MET A 1 7.90 -8.21 38.38
CA MET A 1 7.88 -7.66 37.01
C MET A 1 6.87 -8.44 36.20
N SER A 2 5.82 -7.76 35.72
CA SER A 2 4.79 -8.33 34.83
C SER A 2 5.40 -8.71 33.46
N GLU A 3 4.77 -9.63 32.73
CA GLU A 3 5.13 -9.94 31.33
C GLU A 3 5.09 -8.67 30.47
N GLU A 4 4.11 -7.80 30.70
CA GLU A 4 3.94 -6.53 29.99
C GLU A 4 5.11 -5.56 30.24
N GLU A 5 5.59 -5.48 31.49
CA GLU A 5 6.75 -4.67 31.85
C GLU A 5 8.04 -5.23 31.23
N LYS A 6 8.16 -6.57 31.13
CA LYS A 6 9.29 -7.24 30.46
C LYS A 6 9.31 -6.92 28.97
N VAL A 7 8.17 -7.03 28.30
CA VAL A 7 8.03 -6.70 26.87
C VAL A 7 8.31 -5.22 26.66
N GLY A 8 7.72 -4.33 27.46
CA GLY A 8 7.94 -2.89 27.36
C GLY A 8 9.40 -2.49 27.57
N ASN A 9 10.12 -3.13 28.50
CA ASN A 9 11.55 -2.90 28.69
C ASN A 9 12.41 -3.47 27.55
N LEU A 10 12.01 -4.61 26.99
CA LEU A 10 12.68 -5.21 25.84
C LEU A 10 12.58 -4.29 24.62
N LEU A 11 11.37 -3.81 24.30
CA LEU A 11 11.11 -2.96 23.12
C LEU A 11 11.91 -1.64 23.14
N LYS A 12 12.23 -1.08 24.32
CA LYS A 12 13.05 0.14 24.46
C LYS A 12 14.48 0.02 23.93
N GLY A 13 15.03 -1.20 23.90
CA GLY A 13 16.41 -1.47 23.48
C GLY A 13 16.55 -1.99 22.05
N ILE A 14 15.44 -2.09 21.30
CA ILE A 14 15.44 -2.69 19.96
C ILE A 14 15.74 -1.62 18.90
N ALA A 15 16.42 -2.02 17.83
CA ALA A 15 16.65 -1.18 16.66
C ALA A 15 15.32 -0.72 16.01
N GLY A 16 15.29 0.52 15.50
CA GLY A 16 14.05 1.15 15.03
C GLY A 16 13.36 0.45 13.85
N ASP A 17 14.13 -0.24 13.00
CA ASP A 17 13.61 -1.03 11.87
C ASP A 17 12.85 -2.27 12.36
N VAL A 18 13.41 -2.98 13.34
CA VAL A 18 12.76 -4.14 13.99
C VAL A 18 11.55 -3.67 14.80
N TYR A 19 11.66 -2.56 15.52
CA TYR A 19 10.54 -1.97 16.27
C TYR A 19 9.35 -1.64 15.35
N THR A 20 9.62 -1.05 14.18
CA THR A 20 8.57 -0.73 13.19
C THR A 20 7.88 -2.00 12.69
N TYR A 21 8.64 -3.05 12.39
CA TYR A 21 8.10 -4.35 11.99
C TYR A 21 7.24 -5.00 13.09
N LEU A 22 7.70 -4.92 14.34
CA LEU A 22 7.01 -5.45 15.51
C LEU A 22 5.72 -4.67 15.83
N THR A 23 5.71 -3.36 15.64
CA THR A 23 4.54 -2.49 15.92
C THR A 23 3.38 -2.73 14.94
N VAL A 24 3.68 -3.15 13.71
CA VAL A 24 2.66 -3.50 12.71
C VAL A 24 1.95 -4.81 13.05
N LYS A 25 2.56 -5.68 13.87
CA LYS A 25 1.93 -6.89 14.37
C LYS A 25 1.19 -6.61 15.67
N GLU A 26 -0.13 -6.52 15.56
CA GLU A 26 -1.03 -6.43 16.70
C GLU A 26 -0.87 -7.68 17.59
N SER A 27 -0.47 -7.45 18.86
CA SER A 27 -0.28 -8.41 19.97
C SER A 27 1.11 -9.05 20.14
N LEU A 28 1.98 -8.38 20.90
CA LEU A 28 3.19 -8.94 21.53
C LEU A 28 2.93 -9.08 23.03
N ASN A 29 2.22 -10.13 23.43
CA ASN A 29 1.80 -10.29 24.82
C ASN A 29 2.83 -11.04 25.68
N SER A 30 3.80 -11.71 25.04
CA SER A 30 4.89 -12.40 25.73
C SER A 30 6.26 -12.08 25.13
N VAL A 31 7.28 -12.19 25.97
CA VAL A 31 8.70 -12.10 25.54
C VAL A 31 9.03 -13.15 24.49
N ALA A 32 8.42 -14.34 24.58
CA ALA A 32 8.61 -15.41 23.61
C ALA A 32 8.14 -14.99 22.19
N ASP A 33 7.03 -14.27 22.10
CA ASP A 33 6.46 -13.79 20.83
C ASP A 33 7.37 -12.75 20.19
N VAL A 34 7.91 -11.83 21.02
CA VAL A 34 8.88 -10.83 20.56
C VAL A 34 10.12 -11.50 19.97
N ILE A 35 10.69 -12.50 20.66
CA ILE A 35 11.86 -13.23 20.18
C ILE A 35 11.55 -13.97 18.87
N HIS A 36 10.39 -14.61 18.78
CA HIS A 36 9.97 -15.33 17.58
C HIS A 36 9.86 -14.39 16.37
N HIS A 37 9.28 -13.20 16.56
CA HIS A 37 9.17 -12.21 15.49
C HIS A 37 10.49 -11.56 15.12
N CYS A 38 11.39 -11.31 16.07
CA CYS A 38 12.76 -10.86 15.76
C CYS A 38 13.50 -11.88 14.89
N ARG A 39 13.45 -13.18 15.21
CA ARG A 39 14.08 -14.24 14.39
C ARG A 39 13.48 -14.34 12.99
N THR A 40 12.16 -14.15 12.91
CA THR A 40 11.46 -14.13 11.62
C THR A 40 11.93 -12.94 10.77
N PHE A 41 12.07 -11.76 11.38
CA PHE A 41 12.58 -10.57 10.70
C PHE A 41 14.00 -10.78 10.15
N GLU A 42 14.89 -11.38 10.95
CA GLU A 42 16.25 -11.72 10.49
C GLU A 42 16.23 -12.69 9.30
N THR A 43 15.37 -13.71 9.35
CA THR A 43 15.22 -14.69 8.26
C THR A 43 14.73 -14.02 6.96
N LEU A 44 13.78 -13.08 7.06
CA LEU A 44 13.28 -12.30 5.93
C LEU A 44 14.35 -11.35 5.37
N LYS A 45 15.15 -10.75 6.25
CA LYS A 45 16.28 -9.89 5.87
C LYS A 45 17.33 -10.67 5.06
N LEU A 46 17.59 -11.93 5.43
CA LEU A 46 18.51 -12.81 4.71
C LEU A 46 17.99 -13.21 3.32
N HIS A 47 16.69 -13.43 3.16
CA HIS A 47 16.11 -13.84 1.88
C HIS A 47 16.12 -12.76 0.80
N ARG A 48 16.23 -11.48 1.19
CA ARG A 48 16.12 -10.36 0.25
C ARG A 48 17.41 -10.06 -0.52
N ILE A 49 18.53 -10.72 -0.20
CA ILE A 49 19.84 -10.42 -0.80
C ILE A 49 20.48 -11.69 -1.35
N THR A 50 19.90 -12.26 -2.40
CA THR A 50 20.74 -12.87 -3.44
C THR A 50 20.47 -12.13 -4.73
N PRO A 51 21.31 -11.15 -5.08
CA PRO A 51 21.25 -10.54 -6.40
C PRO A 51 21.64 -11.61 -7.44
N LYS A 52 20.67 -12.38 -7.93
CA LYS A 52 20.80 -13.11 -9.20
C LYS A 52 20.70 -12.10 -10.34
N PHE A 53 21.60 -11.13 -10.38
CA PHE A 53 21.82 -10.31 -11.56
C PHE A 53 22.55 -11.19 -12.58
N GLY A 54 21.81 -12.08 -13.23
CA GLY A 54 22.30 -12.73 -14.44
C GLY A 54 22.54 -11.64 -15.49
N ARG A 55 23.70 -11.67 -16.15
CA ARG A 55 23.97 -10.79 -17.28
C ARG A 55 22.92 -11.10 -18.35
N LEU A 56 21.97 -10.19 -18.57
CA LEU A 56 21.05 -10.27 -19.71
C LEU A 56 21.92 -10.35 -20.97
N GLY A 57 21.80 -11.44 -21.73
CA GLY A 57 22.64 -11.67 -22.91
C GLY A 57 22.34 -10.63 -23.97
N ASN A 58 23.29 -9.72 -24.21
CA ASN A 58 23.29 -8.65 -25.23
C ASN A 58 21.90 -8.33 -25.84
N VAL A 59 20.94 -7.96 -24.98
CA VAL A 59 19.63 -7.50 -25.46
C VAL A 59 19.83 -6.04 -25.79
N ALA A 60 19.63 -5.68 -27.06
CA ALA A 60 19.59 -4.28 -27.45
C ALA A 60 18.56 -3.56 -26.56
N THR A 61 18.94 -2.44 -25.95
CA THR A 61 18.02 -1.62 -25.15
C THR A 61 16.92 -1.09 -26.06
N VAL A 62 15.79 -1.80 -26.13
CA VAL A 62 14.57 -1.28 -26.73
C VAL A 62 13.78 -0.57 -25.64
N ALA A 63 14.37 0.45 -25.02
CA ALA A 63 13.58 1.46 -24.34
C ALA A 63 13.05 2.41 -25.43
N ARG A 64 12.03 1.97 -26.17
CA ARG A 64 11.19 2.90 -26.92
C ARG A 64 10.25 3.53 -25.90
N ILE A 65 10.74 4.54 -25.21
CA ILE A 65 9.86 5.57 -24.69
C ILE A 65 9.37 6.27 -25.95
N GLU A 66 8.17 5.94 -26.40
CA GLU A 66 7.51 6.87 -27.30
C GLU A 66 7.42 8.19 -26.54
N ASP A 67 8.10 9.21 -27.07
CA ASP A 67 8.08 10.60 -26.58
C ASP A 67 6.66 11.23 -26.62
N SER A 68 5.60 10.42 -26.65
CA SER A 68 4.20 10.83 -26.61
C SER A 68 3.68 11.14 -25.20
N TYR A 69 4.45 10.88 -24.15
CA TYR A 69 4.10 11.28 -22.77
C TYR A 69 4.88 12.52 -22.29
N SER A 70 5.52 13.26 -23.21
CA SER A 70 5.98 14.64 -22.99
C SER A 70 4.85 15.68 -23.15
N ILE A 71 3.59 15.26 -23.04
CA ILE A 71 2.53 16.19 -22.67
C ILE A 71 2.57 16.25 -21.16
N HIS A 72 3.16 17.32 -20.64
CA HIS A 72 3.06 17.73 -19.25
C HIS A 72 1.57 17.88 -18.92
N TRP A 73 0.90 16.78 -18.55
CA TRP A 73 -0.42 16.84 -17.96
C TRP A 73 -0.21 17.48 -16.58
N ASP A 74 -0.33 18.80 -16.54
CA ASP A 74 -0.43 19.57 -15.30
C ASP A 74 -1.33 18.81 -14.33
N LEU A 75 -0.84 18.55 -13.11
CA LEU A 75 -1.54 17.75 -12.10
C LEU A 75 -2.98 18.27 -11.93
N ALA A 76 -3.19 19.58 -12.06
CA ALA A 76 -4.52 20.15 -12.00
C ALA A 76 -5.44 19.69 -13.13
N THR A 77 -4.94 19.43 -14.34
CA THR A 77 -5.72 18.89 -15.47
C THR A 77 -6.09 17.43 -15.25
N THR A 78 -5.17 16.63 -14.70
CA THR A 78 -5.45 15.23 -14.30
C THR A 78 -6.51 15.19 -13.20
N VAL A 79 -6.37 16.03 -12.16
CA VAL A 79 -7.36 16.12 -11.09
C VAL A 79 -8.72 16.56 -11.64
N ARG A 80 -8.78 17.54 -12.55
CA ARG A 80 -10.03 17.99 -13.18
C ARG A 80 -10.71 16.87 -13.99
N LEU A 81 -9.95 16.05 -14.70
CA LEU A 81 -10.48 14.92 -15.47
C LEU A 81 -11.07 13.85 -14.54
N VAL A 82 -10.33 13.46 -13.51
CA VAL A 82 -10.81 12.46 -12.53
C VAL A 82 -12.04 12.95 -11.79
N VAL A 83 -12.06 14.21 -11.33
CA VAL A 83 -13.24 14.78 -10.65
C VAL A 83 -14.44 14.85 -11.59
N ARG A 84 -14.25 15.21 -12.87
CA ARG A 84 -15.34 15.20 -13.85
C ARG A 84 -15.90 13.79 -14.04
N GLU A 85 -15.04 12.79 -14.24
CA GLU A 85 -15.45 11.41 -14.43
C GLU A 85 -16.23 10.88 -13.21
N GLU A 86 -15.74 11.17 -12.01
CA GLU A 86 -16.43 10.77 -10.78
C GLU A 86 -17.77 11.53 -10.62
N ILE A 87 -17.85 12.83 -10.94
CA ILE A 87 -19.13 13.57 -10.94
C ILE A 87 -20.11 12.96 -11.93
N GLU A 88 -19.69 12.64 -13.15
CA GLU A 88 -20.57 12.03 -14.17
C GLU A 88 -21.07 10.65 -13.72
N ARG A 89 -20.16 9.81 -13.20
CA ARG A 89 -20.49 8.49 -12.65
C ARG A 89 -21.52 8.57 -11.51
N HIS A 90 -21.38 9.56 -10.62
CA HIS A 90 -22.32 9.76 -9.51
C HIS A 90 -23.59 10.53 -9.93
N SER A 91 -23.52 11.39 -10.94
CA SER A 91 -24.69 12.12 -11.47
C SER A 91 -25.64 11.20 -12.25
N ILE A 92 -25.12 10.17 -12.92
CA ILE A 92 -25.94 9.10 -13.51
C ILE A 92 -26.63 8.32 -12.39
N SER A 93 -25.94 8.01 -11.29
CA SER A 93 -26.54 7.31 -10.15
C SER A 93 -27.67 8.11 -9.48
N VAL A 94 -27.51 9.43 -9.33
CA VAL A 94 -28.56 10.31 -8.79
C VAL A 94 -29.77 10.42 -9.73
N ASN A 95 -29.56 10.48 -11.05
CA ASN A 95 -30.66 10.53 -12.02
C ASN A 95 -31.38 9.18 -12.19
N VAL A 96 -30.68 8.04 -12.13
CA VAL A 96 -31.30 6.71 -12.16
C VAL A 96 -32.15 6.48 -10.90
N VAL A 97 -31.72 6.97 -9.74
CA VAL A 97 -32.54 6.93 -8.51
C VAL A 97 -33.75 7.87 -8.63
N LYS A 98 -33.60 9.07 -9.19
CA LYS A 98 -34.73 10.02 -9.36
C LYS A 98 -35.78 9.54 -10.37
N VAL A 99 -35.36 8.89 -11.47
CA VAL A 99 -36.30 8.33 -12.47
C VAL A 99 -37.02 7.10 -11.92
N LYS A 100 -36.38 6.30 -11.05
CA LYS A 100 -37.07 5.17 -10.37
C LYS A 100 -38.04 5.61 -9.27
N GLN A 101 -37.86 6.78 -8.67
CA GLN A 101 -38.70 7.26 -7.57
C GLN A 101 -39.96 8.01 -8.01
N PHE A 102 -40.01 8.50 -9.26
CA PHE A 102 -41.16 9.26 -9.79
C PHE A 102 -42.06 8.47 -10.77
N GLY A 103 -41.82 7.18 -10.99
CA GLY A 103 -42.56 6.39 -11.98
C GLY A 103 -43.79 5.62 -11.49
N CYS A 104 -44.17 5.69 -10.21
CA CYS A 104 -45.19 4.79 -9.66
C CYS A 104 -46.23 5.45 -8.75
N ILE A 105 -46.74 6.66 -9.01
CA ILE A 105 -48.07 7.06 -8.50
C ILE A 105 -48.69 8.09 -9.45
N PHE A 106 -49.68 7.68 -10.24
CA PHE A 106 -51.06 8.20 -10.26
C PHE A 106 -51.76 7.76 -11.55
N ASN A 107 -53.02 7.34 -11.36
CA ASN A 107 -54.07 6.99 -12.33
C ASN A 107 -54.02 7.78 -13.64
#